data_AF-A0A961FCQ7-F1
#
_entry.id   AF-A0A961FCQ7-F1
#
_cell.length_a   1.000
_cell.length_b   1.000
_cell.length_c   1.000
_cell.angle_alpha   90.00
_cell.angle_beta   90.00
_cell.angle_gamma   90.00
#
_symmetry.space_group_name_H-M   'P 1'
#
loop_
_entity.id
_entity.type
_entity.pdbx_description
1 polymer ?
#
loop_
_entity_poly.entity_id
_entity_poly.type
_entity_poly.pdbx_seq_one_letter_code
_entity_poly.pdbx_strand_id
1 'polypeptide(L)'
;ADAELRAALQEKSNIEAGFSVINNYGCYACHNIKGFEKMGKPSVDLTKYGRKDVHELYFGDAKVDNTWEAWTDNKLKNPQIYADERNASTMPKPNVNDEQRKALLVFLRGQRPEDLPQKYIAYDSVVEKGRQLVQRYNCRSCHVIEGEGGLQDQSGNVPEWVEGGANFLPPHLASVGARLQTRWMYQFLKNPAHYPKVRDWLNLRMPTFGFTDEEADHLIAYFKKIAGVETLLEDIPSSDISLEDLEAARALTSNKVFYCASCHIINKERPAAGPSVWAPNLAYGNHRLRPQWINQWVRNPAKFVPGTRMPGFYLSTEDPDWPQDILGGDADRQVEAIVNYILYLGHQGSVIREKSLKEEGSSSAVEEKTSPKTEPETNNQAAEEGSSAE
;
A
#
# COMPACT_ATOMS: atom_id res chain seq x y z
N ALA A 1 80.73 -0.46 -16.02
CA ALA A 1 79.81 -0.35 -14.87
C ALA A 1 80.65 -0.21 -13.62
N ASP A 2 80.42 0.86 -12.87
CA ASP A 2 81.20 1.30 -11.72
C ASP A 2 81.28 0.22 -10.62
N ALA A 3 82.40 0.15 -9.89
CA ALA A 3 82.59 -0.81 -8.81
C ALA A 3 81.55 -0.58 -7.68
N GLU A 4 81.17 0.68 -7.46
CA GLU A 4 80.09 1.07 -6.56
C GLU A 4 78.73 0.49 -6.97
N LEU A 5 78.40 0.51 -8.27
CA LEU A 5 77.13 -0.03 -8.76
C LEU A 5 77.06 -1.55 -8.51
N ARG A 6 78.17 -2.28 -8.66
CA ARG A 6 78.20 -3.72 -8.39
C ARG A 6 78.03 -4.06 -6.91
N ALA A 7 78.57 -3.24 -6.01
CA ALA A 7 78.36 -3.38 -4.57
C ALA A 7 76.90 -3.08 -4.20
N ALA A 8 76.33 -1.98 -4.71
CA ALA A 8 74.96 -1.57 -4.45
C ALA A 8 73.91 -2.60 -4.93
N LEU A 9 74.20 -3.33 -6.02
CA LEU A 9 73.33 -4.39 -6.57
C LEU A 9 73.16 -5.60 -5.63
N GLN A 10 74.06 -5.80 -4.67
CA GLN A 10 73.99 -6.90 -3.70
C GLN A 10 73.44 -6.48 -2.34
N GLU A 11 73.22 -5.18 -2.12
CA GLU A 11 72.68 -4.70 -0.85
C GLU A 11 71.18 -5.01 -0.73
N LYS A 12 70.82 -5.69 0.35
CA LYS A 12 69.43 -6.06 0.65
C LYS A 12 68.50 -4.84 0.77
N SER A 13 69.01 -3.74 1.34
CA SER A 13 68.30 -2.46 1.46
C SER A 13 67.87 -1.90 0.10
N ASN A 14 68.73 -1.98 -0.92
CA ASN A 14 68.42 -1.50 -2.27
C ASN A 14 67.38 -2.40 -2.96
N ILE A 15 67.42 -3.70 -2.72
CA ILE A 15 66.41 -4.65 -3.22
C ILE A 15 65.03 -4.35 -2.56
N GLU A 16 65.00 -4.11 -1.26
CA GLU A 16 63.78 -3.74 -0.51
C GLU A 16 63.23 -2.37 -0.95
N ALA A 17 64.10 -1.39 -1.21
CA ALA A 17 63.71 -0.10 -1.77
C ALA A 17 63.10 -0.25 -3.18
N GLY A 18 63.73 -1.05 -4.05
CA GLY A 18 63.21 -1.36 -5.38
C GLY A 18 61.85 -2.07 -5.33
N PHE A 19 61.68 -3.03 -4.42
CA PHE A 19 60.40 -3.70 -4.17
C PHE A 19 59.32 -2.67 -3.79
N SER A 20 59.64 -1.74 -2.88
CA SER A 20 58.70 -0.71 -2.41
C SER A 20 58.26 0.23 -3.54
N VAL A 21 59.17 0.61 -4.44
CA VAL A 21 58.84 1.44 -5.61
C VAL A 21 57.90 0.70 -6.55
N ILE A 22 58.19 -0.57 -6.89
CA ILE A 22 57.32 -1.39 -7.73
C ILE A 22 55.93 -1.52 -7.10
N ASN A 23 55.88 -1.72 -5.78
CA ASN A 23 54.63 -1.85 -5.07
C ASN A 23 53.79 -0.56 -5.11
N ASN A 24 54.41 0.57 -4.79
CA ASN A 24 53.72 1.87 -4.68
C ASN A 24 53.15 2.37 -6.00
N TYR A 25 53.85 2.12 -7.11
CA TYR A 25 53.39 2.51 -8.45
C TYR A 25 52.58 1.43 -9.16
N GLY A 26 52.55 0.20 -8.63
CA GLY A 26 51.77 -0.88 -9.20
C GLY A 26 52.24 -1.35 -10.57
N CYS A 27 53.55 -1.37 -10.83
CA CYS A 27 54.07 -1.76 -12.14
C CYS A 27 53.57 -3.15 -12.59
N TYR A 28 53.29 -4.04 -11.63
CA TYR A 28 52.76 -5.37 -11.84
C TYR A 28 51.31 -5.41 -12.35
N ALA A 29 50.59 -4.29 -12.35
CA ALA A 29 49.26 -4.20 -12.95
C ALA A 29 49.29 -4.33 -14.49
N CYS A 30 50.44 -4.00 -15.11
CA CYS A 30 50.64 -4.08 -16.56
C CYS A 30 51.81 -5.00 -16.95
N HIS A 31 52.79 -5.23 -16.07
CA HIS A 31 53.97 -6.06 -16.34
C HIS A 31 53.99 -7.32 -15.49
N ASN A 32 54.46 -8.44 -16.05
CA ASN A 32 54.75 -9.63 -15.25
C ASN A 32 56.10 -9.45 -14.54
N ILE A 33 56.08 -9.37 -13.21
CA ILE A 33 57.27 -9.18 -12.38
C ILE A 33 57.34 -10.31 -11.37
N LYS A 34 58.48 -11.02 -11.34
CA LYS A 34 58.69 -12.15 -10.42
C LYS A 34 58.55 -11.69 -8.98
N GLY A 35 57.71 -12.36 -8.20
CA GLY A 35 57.43 -12.03 -6.80
C GLY A 35 56.23 -11.09 -6.57
N PHE A 36 55.60 -10.58 -7.63
CA PHE A 36 54.42 -9.71 -7.55
C PHE A 36 53.14 -10.35 -8.13
N GLU A 37 53.20 -11.62 -8.53
CA GLU A 37 52.12 -12.31 -9.26
C GLU A 37 50.81 -12.44 -8.46
N LYS A 38 50.88 -12.32 -7.12
CA LYS A 38 49.73 -12.40 -6.22
C LYS A 38 49.28 -11.04 -5.67
N MET A 39 49.92 -9.95 -6.09
CA MET A 39 49.61 -8.62 -5.55
C MET A 39 48.33 -8.08 -6.19
N GLY A 40 47.43 -7.54 -5.37
CA GLY A 40 46.21 -6.88 -5.83
C GLY A 40 46.51 -5.55 -6.51
N LYS A 41 45.63 -5.08 -7.42
CA LYS A 41 45.82 -3.79 -8.08
C LYS A 41 45.88 -2.66 -7.03
N PRO A 42 46.91 -1.80 -7.03
CA PRO A 42 47.04 -0.71 -6.04
C PRO A 42 46.12 0.48 -6.32
N SER A 43 45.26 0.39 -7.33
CA SER A 43 44.30 1.42 -7.73
C SER A 43 42.92 1.20 -7.11
N VAL A 44 42.17 2.29 -6.92
CA VAL A 44 40.75 2.23 -6.53
C VAL A 44 39.88 1.65 -7.67
N ASP A 45 38.78 1.00 -7.30
CA ASP A 45 37.75 0.58 -8.26
C ASP A 45 36.94 1.79 -8.74
N LEU A 46 36.87 1.99 -10.06
CA LEU A 46 36.15 3.10 -10.68
C LEU A 46 34.75 2.71 -11.21
N THR A 47 34.35 1.45 -11.09
CA THR A 47 33.08 0.90 -11.63
C THR A 47 31.84 1.61 -11.07
N LYS A 48 31.93 2.14 -9.84
CA LYS A 48 30.85 2.88 -9.18
C LYS A 48 31.24 4.32 -8.83
N TYR A 49 32.33 4.83 -9.38
CA TYR A 49 32.91 6.11 -8.98
C TYR A 49 31.97 7.29 -9.20
N GLY A 50 31.13 7.24 -10.23
CA GLY A 50 30.14 8.28 -10.51
C GLY A 50 29.08 8.44 -9.41
N ARG A 51 28.88 7.43 -8.55
CA ARG A 51 27.96 7.49 -7.40
C ARG A 51 28.51 8.26 -6.21
N LYS A 52 29.83 8.43 -6.11
CA LYS A 52 30.44 9.09 -4.96
C LYS A 52 29.86 10.48 -4.76
N ASP A 53 29.43 10.75 -3.55
CA ASP A 53 29.03 12.09 -3.16
C ASP A 53 30.26 12.92 -2.79
N VAL A 54 30.12 14.24 -2.83
CA VAL A 54 31.20 15.19 -2.53
C VAL A 54 31.83 14.94 -1.16
N HIS A 55 31.04 14.52 -0.17
CA HIS A 55 31.52 14.24 1.19
C HIS A 55 32.41 12.99 1.29
N GLU A 56 32.38 12.11 0.29
CA GLU A 56 33.26 10.95 0.21
C GLU A 56 34.59 11.25 -0.49
N LEU A 57 34.76 12.47 -1.02
CA LEU A 57 35.96 12.91 -1.72
C LEU A 57 36.84 13.73 -0.76
N TYR A 58 38.12 13.38 -0.70
CA TYR A 58 39.09 14.07 0.13
C TYR A 58 39.72 15.24 -0.64
N PHE A 59 39.49 16.47 -0.17
CA PHE A 59 39.98 17.70 -0.81
C PHE A 59 41.29 18.23 -0.21
N GLY A 60 41.72 17.75 0.95
CA GLY A 60 42.89 18.29 1.66
C GLY A 60 42.91 19.82 1.71
N ASP A 61 44.08 20.40 1.43
CA ASP A 61 44.29 21.86 1.37
C ASP A 61 44.06 22.47 -0.03
N ALA A 62 43.50 21.70 -0.97
CA ALA A 62 43.32 22.15 -2.34
C ALA A 62 42.29 23.28 -2.45
N LYS A 63 42.69 24.39 -3.07
CA LYS A 63 41.81 25.54 -3.35
C LYS A 63 41.05 25.33 -4.66
N VAL A 64 40.05 24.47 -4.62
CA VAL A 64 39.16 24.14 -5.76
C VAL A 64 37.71 24.18 -5.31
N ASP A 65 36.78 24.29 -6.26
CA ASP A 65 35.36 24.20 -5.96
C ASP A 65 35.02 22.84 -5.34
N ASN A 66 34.15 22.85 -4.33
CA ASN A 66 33.77 21.65 -3.58
C ASN A 66 32.66 20.88 -4.31
N THR A 67 32.98 20.39 -5.50
CA THR A 67 32.09 19.63 -6.37
C THR A 67 32.77 18.36 -6.87
N TRP A 68 31.98 17.36 -7.26
CA TRP A 68 32.49 16.10 -7.80
C TRP A 68 33.25 16.35 -9.11
N GLU A 69 32.71 17.26 -9.93
CA GLU A 69 33.26 17.63 -11.23
C GLU A 69 34.62 18.31 -11.09
N ALA A 70 34.71 19.31 -10.21
CA ALA A 70 35.96 20.02 -9.95
C ALA A 70 36.99 19.09 -9.32
N TRP A 71 36.59 18.21 -8.39
CA TRP A 71 37.51 17.25 -7.80
C TRP A 71 38.12 16.32 -8.85
N THR A 72 37.26 15.73 -9.69
CA THR A 72 37.67 14.72 -10.67
C THR A 72 38.54 15.31 -11.78
N ASP A 73 38.18 16.49 -12.33
CA ASP A 73 39.00 17.12 -13.36
C ASP A 73 40.38 17.53 -12.83
N ASN A 74 40.44 18.11 -11.62
CA ASN A 74 41.72 18.48 -11.00
C ASN A 74 42.56 17.25 -10.64
N LYS A 75 41.94 16.13 -10.23
CA LYS A 75 42.66 14.87 -10.00
C LYS A 75 43.28 14.34 -11.30
N LEU A 76 42.59 14.45 -12.43
CA LEU A 76 43.12 14.06 -13.74
C LEU A 76 44.19 15.03 -14.26
N LYS A 77 44.09 16.32 -13.90
CA LYS A 77 45.05 17.35 -14.33
C LYS A 77 46.35 17.32 -13.51
N ASN A 78 46.23 17.18 -12.20
CA ASN A 78 47.34 17.13 -11.26
C ASN A 78 46.95 16.30 -10.02
N PRO A 79 47.17 14.97 -10.03
CA PRO A 79 46.74 14.09 -8.94
C PRO A 79 47.28 14.47 -7.56
N GLN A 80 48.41 15.17 -7.50
CA GLN A 80 49.13 15.59 -6.30
C GLN A 80 48.50 16.81 -5.61
N ILE A 81 47.55 17.50 -6.25
CA ILE A 81 46.90 18.70 -5.68
C ILE A 81 46.19 18.43 -4.34
N TYR A 82 45.75 17.20 -4.11
CA TYR A 82 45.05 16.77 -2.90
C TYR A 82 45.98 16.05 -1.90
N ALA A 83 47.29 16.04 -2.13
CA ALA A 83 48.21 15.43 -1.20
C ALA A 83 48.48 16.36 -0.01
N ASP A 84 48.48 15.82 1.20
CA ASP A 84 48.85 16.52 2.43
C ASP A 84 49.76 15.64 3.30
N GLU A 85 50.08 16.08 4.52
CA GLU A 85 50.90 15.33 5.48
C GLU A 85 50.28 13.96 5.88
N ARG A 86 48.96 13.79 5.71
CA ARG A 86 48.23 12.59 6.13
C ARG A 86 47.87 11.66 4.97
N ASN A 87 47.88 12.17 3.74
CA ASN A 87 47.43 11.47 2.55
C ASN A 87 48.36 11.78 1.37
N ALA A 88 49.29 10.86 1.11
CA ALA A 88 50.14 10.93 -0.06
C ALA A 88 49.40 10.47 -1.32
N SER A 89 49.49 11.24 -2.41
CA SER A 89 48.95 10.86 -3.72
C SER A 89 50.05 10.22 -4.57
N THR A 90 50.02 8.89 -4.70
CA THR A 90 50.97 8.11 -5.52
C THR A 90 50.54 7.98 -6.99
N MET A 91 49.34 8.47 -7.34
CA MET A 91 48.83 8.43 -8.71
C MET A 91 49.75 9.22 -9.66
N PRO A 92 50.36 8.56 -10.67
CA PRO A 92 51.17 9.25 -11.66
C PRO A 92 50.35 10.29 -12.42
N LYS A 93 50.95 11.43 -12.76
CA LYS A 93 50.29 12.46 -13.56
C LYS A 93 49.98 11.91 -14.96
N PRO A 94 48.70 11.73 -15.33
CA PRO A 94 48.36 11.18 -16.63
C PRO A 94 48.64 12.22 -17.72
N ASN A 95 49.11 11.76 -18.87
CA ASN A 95 49.32 12.60 -20.05
C ASN A 95 48.02 12.71 -20.85
N VAL A 96 47.07 13.50 -20.35
CA VAL A 96 45.75 13.72 -20.97
C VAL A 96 45.48 15.20 -21.22
N ASN A 97 45.03 15.53 -22.42
CA ASN A 97 44.65 16.89 -22.80
C ASN A 97 43.23 17.25 -22.29
N ASP A 98 42.80 18.49 -22.51
CA ASP A 98 41.53 19.00 -21.99
C ASP A 98 40.30 18.26 -22.54
N GLU A 99 40.32 17.91 -23.83
CA GLU A 99 39.23 17.14 -24.46
C GLU A 99 39.13 15.73 -23.86
N GLN A 100 40.26 15.06 -23.68
CA GLN A 100 40.34 13.74 -23.07
C GLN A 100 39.88 13.77 -21.61
N ARG A 101 40.29 14.78 -20.82
CA ARG A 101 39.81 14.91 -19.44
C ARG A 101 38.29 15.12 -19.37
N LYS A 102 37.73 15.95 -20.25
CA LYS A 102 36.28 16.15 -20.33
C LYS A 102 35.56 14.85 -20.68
N ALA A 103 36.07 14.08 -21.65
CA ALA A 103 35.50 12.79 -22.02
C ALA A 103 35.57 11.78 -20.86
N LEU A 104 36.70 11.72 -20.14
CA LEU A 104 36.87 10.90 -18.94
C LEU A 104 35.89 11.31 -17.84
N LEU A 105 35.71 12.61 -17.60
CA LEU A 105 34.77 13.13 -16.61
C LEU A 105 33.34 12.65 -16.87
N VAL A 106 32.87 12.75 -18.12
CA VAL A 106 31.54 12.30 -18.53
C VAL A 106 31.41 10.78 -18.38
N PHE A 107 32.39 10.02 -18.86
CA PHE A 107 32.39 8.56 -18.73
C PHE A 107 32.34 8.11 -17.27
N LEU A 108 33.21 8.69 -16.42
CA LEU A 108 33.27 8.39 -14.98
C LEU A 108 32.00 8.79 -14.25
N ARG A 109 31.36 9.90 -14.64
CA ARG A 109 30.06 10.29 -14.08
C ARG A 109 28.95 9.29 -14.43
N GLY A 110 29.06 8.66 -15.60
CA GLY A 110 28.17 7.58 -16.06
C GLY A 110 28.43 6.21 -15.41
N GLN A 111 29.54 6.01 -14.69
CA GLN A 111 29.82 4.79 -13.92
C GLN A 111 28.98 4.74 -12.63
N ARG A 112 27.65 4.68 -12.81
CA ARG A 112 26.62 4.59 -11.78
C ARG A 112 25.73 3.39 -12.12
N PRO A 113 26.19 2.13 -11.92
CA PRO A 113 25.31 0.99 -12.15
C PRO A 113 24.04 1.18 -11.32
N GLU A 114 22.87 0.97 -11.90
CA GLU A 114 21.57 1.00 -11.22
C GLU A 114 21.40 -0.26 -10.39
N ASP A 115 22.22 -0.42 -9.34
CA ASP A 115 21.89 -1.34 -8.26
C ASP A 115 20.78 -0.67 -7.45
N LEU A 116 19.55 -0.74 -7.94
CA LEU A 116 18.37 -0.51 -7.11
C LEU A 116 18.16 -1.79 -6.29
N PRO A 117 18.22 -1.71 -4.95
CA PRO A 117 17.83 -2.83 -4.10
C PRO A 117 16.49 -3.41 -4.56
N GLN A 118 16.35 -4.73 -4.58
CA GLN A 118 15.14 -5.42 -5.08
C GLN A 118 13.82 -4.86 -4.50
N LYS A 119 13.87 -4.36 -3.26
CA LYS A 119 12.76 -3.70 -2.56
C LYS A 119 12.24 -2.42 -3.25
N TYR A 120 12.98 -1.85 -4.19
CA TYR A 120 12.61 -0.65 -4.96
C TYR A 120 12.24 -0.97 -6.42
N ILE A 121 12.23 -2.26 -6.81
CA ILE A 121 11.75 -2.69 -8.12
C ILE A 121 10.25 -2.97 -8.01
N ALA A 122 9.44 -2.12 -8.62
CA ALA A 122 7.99 -2.27 -8.68
C ALA A 122 7.60 -3.37 -9.68
N TYR A 123 7.27 -4.57 -9.19
CA TYR A 123 6.89 -5.70 -10.06
C TYR A 123 5.50 -5.56 -10.69
N ASP A 124 4.62 -4.80 -10.05
CA ASP A 124 3.25 -4.62 -10.49
C ASP A 124 2.81 -3.18 -10.23
N SER A 125 2.62 -2.41 -11.30
CA SER A 125 2.29 -0.99 -11.23
C SER A 125 0.92 -0.72 -10.61
N VAL A 126 -0.03 -1.67 -10.69
CA VAL A 126 -1.33 -1.57 -10.02
C VAL A 126 -1.15 -1.73 -8.52
N VAL A 127 -0.34 -2.70 -8.11
CA VAL A 127 -0.06 -2.96 -6.70
C VAL A 127 0.65 -1.77 -6.05
N GLU A 128 1.69 -1.24 -6.70
CA GLU A 128 2.47 -0.14 -6.13
C GLU A 128 1.68 1.17 -6.05
N LYS A 129 0.85 1.48 -7.05
CA LYS A 129 -0.06 2.63 -6.97
C LYS A 129 -1.02 2.50 -5.78
N GLY A 130 -1.58 1.30 -5.57
CA GLY A 130 -2.43 1.02 -4.41
C GLY A 130 -1.69 1.18 -3.08
N ARG A 131 -0.48 0.63 -2.97
CA ARG A 131 0.36 0.75 -1.76
C ARG A 131 0.72 2.21 -1.46
N GLN A 132 1.02 3.01 -2.48
CA GLN A 132 1.27 4.44 -2.34
C GLN A 132 0.06 5.17 -1.75
N LEU A 133 -1.16 4.88 -2.23
CA LEU A 133 -2.39 5.46 -1.70
C LEU A 133 -2.66 4.97 -0.27
N VAL A 134 -2.52 3.67 0.00
CA VAL A 134 -2.62 3.09 1.34
C VAL A 134 -1.69 3.77 2.34
N GLN A 135 -0.45 4.06 1.92
CA GLN A 135 0.54 4.78 2.73
C GLN A 135 0.18 6.26 2.88
N ARG A 136 -0.15 6.95 1.78
CA ARG A 136 -0.50 8.38 1.76
C ARG A 136 -1.66 8.71 2.70
N TYR A 137 -2.69 7.88 2.70
CA TYR A 137 -3.88 8.04 3.55
C TYR A 137 -3.79 7.28 4.87
N ASN A 138 -2.62 6.70 5.16
CA ASN A 138 -2.32 5.98 6.40
C ASN A 138 -3.36 4.91 6.76
N CYS A 139 -3.86 4.17 5.77
CA CYS A 139 -4.94 3.19 5.98
C CYS A 139 -4.51 2.08 6.96
N ARG A 140 -3.21 1.74 6.98
CA ARG A 140 -2.60 0.75 7.88
C ARG A 140 -2.64 1.13 9.35
N SER A 141 -2.85 2.40 9.70
CA SER A 141 -3.04 2.81 11.10
C SER A 141 -4.29 2.20 11.73
N CYS A 142 -5.30 1.89 10.92
CA CYS A 142 -6.56 1.31 11.37
C CYS A 142 -6.79 -0.10 10.85
N HIS A 143 -6.42 -0.38 9.61
CA HIS A 143 -6.69 -1.64 8.93
C HIS A 143 -5.45 -2.50 8.80
N VAL A 144 -5.63 -3.82 8.93
CA VAL A 144 -4.60 -4.78 8.51
C VAL A 144 -4.70 -4.98 6.99
N ILE A 145 -3.62 -4.66 6.28
CA ILE A 145 -3.51 -4.75 4.82
C ILE A 145 -2.19 -5.46 4.50
N GLU A 146 -2.25 -6.55 3.73
CA GLU A 146 -1.08 -7.39 3.40
C GLU A 146 -0.32 -7.90 4.65
N GLY A 147 -1.05 -8.13 5.76
CA GLY A 147 -0.48 -8.61 7.02
C GLY A 147 0.15 -7.51 7.90
N GLU A 148 0.09 -6.25 7.47
CA GLU A 148 0.67 -5.13 8.22
C GLU A 148 -0.39 -4.15 8.72
N GLY A 149 -0.12 -3.52 9.86
CA GLY A 149 -0.95 -2.48 10.45
C GLY A 149 -2.07 -3.02 11.33
N GLY A 150 -3.16 -2.28 11.39
CA GLY A 150 -4.24 -2.51 12.35
C GLY A 150 -3.97 -1.85 13.69
N LEU A 151 -4.99 -1.81 14.54
CA LEU A 151 -4.88 -1.25 15.90
C LEU A 151 -4.37 -2.25 16.93
N GLN A 152 -4.25 -3.54 16.57
CA GLN A 152 -3.73 -4.55 17.50
C GLN A 152 -2.21 -4.47 17.58
N ASP A 153 -1.66 -4.62 18.79
CA ASP A 153 -0.22 -4.79 18.96
C ASP A 153 0.25 -6.21 18.56
N GLN A 154 1.56 -6.45 18.62
CA GLN A 154 2.15 -7.74 18.26
C GLN A 154 1.72 -8.90 19.18
N SER A 155 1.18 -8.58 20.37
CA SER A 155 0.63 -9.56 21.32
C SER A 155 -0.88 -9.77 21.14
N GLY A 156 -1.50 -9.10 20.17
CA GLY A 156 -2.94 -9.16 19.91
C GLY A 156 -3.78 -8.28 20.83
N ASN A 157 -3.16 -7.42 21.65
CA ASN A 157 -3.90 -6.52 22.53
C ASN A 157 -4.52 -5.38 21.73
N VAL A 158 -5.69 -4.97 22.18
CA VAL A 158 -6.43 -3.83 21.63
C VAL A 158 -6.17 -2.60 22.51
N PRO A 159 -6.01 -1.39 21.94
CA PRO A 159 -5.81 -0.18 22.73
C PRO A 159 -6.96 0.04 23.71
N GLU A 160 -6.64 0.50 24.92
CA GLU A 160 -7.61 0.66 26.03
C GLU A 160 -8.80 1.58 25.67
N TRP A 161 -8.57 2.57 24.81
CA TRP A 161 -9.60 3.50 24.33
C TRP A 161 -10.60 2.86 23.34
N VAL A 162 -10.35 1.65 22.85
CA VAL A 162 -11.29 0.89 22.02
C VAL A 162 -12.17 0.04 22.95
N GLU A 163 -13.24 0.66 23.44
CA GLU A 163 -14.21 0.00 24.31
C GLU A 163 -14.82 -1.26 23.63
N GLY A 164 -14.86 -2.37 24.38
CA GLY A 164 -15.46 -3.64 23.93
C GLY A 164 -14.51 -4.59 23.19
N GLY A 165 -13.22 -4.24 23.05
CA GLY A 165 -12.16 -5.15 22.60
C GLY A 165 -12.19 -5.47 21.11
N ALA A 166 -11.72 -6.65 20.72
CA ALA A 166 -11.47 -7.03 19.32
C ALA A 166 -12.70 -6.90 18.39
N ASN A 167 -13.92 -7.01 18.93
CA ASN A 167 -15.17 -6.81 18.19
C ASN A 167 -15.51 -5.36 17.88
N PHE A 168 -14.63 -4.42 18.18
CA PHE A 168 -14.78 -3.00 17.88
C PHE A 168 -13.61 -2.49 17.02
N LEU A 169 -12.83 -3.41 16.47
CA LEU A 169 -11.77 -3.08 15.53
C LEU A 169 -12.31 -2.84 14.11
N PRO A 170 -11.62 -1.98 13.33
CA PRO A 170 -11.79 -1.91 11.89
C PRO A 170 -11.66 -3.29 11.24
N PRO A 171 -12.36 -3.55 10.13
CA PRO A 171 -12.26 -4.83 9.45
C PRO A 171 -10.86 -5.07 8.88
N HIS A 172 -10.41 -6.32 8.96
CA HIS A 172 -9.29 -6.84 8.19
C HIS A 172 -9.60 -6.73 6.68
N LEU A 173 -8.61 -6.31 5.88
CA LEU A 173 -8.80 -6.02 4.45
C LEU A 173 -8.15 -7.03 3.50
N ALA A 174 -7.51 -8.10 3.99
CA ALA A 174 -6.83 -9.08 3.12
C ALA A 174 -7.70 -9.64 1.97
N SER A 175 -8.99 -9.87 2.19
CA SER A 175 -9.89 -10.40 1.16
C SER A 175 -10.87 -9.36 0.63
N VAL A 176 -10.62 -8.06 0.81
CA VAL A 176 -11.64 -7.04 0.56
C VAL A 176 -12.04 -6.95 -0.92
N GLY A 177 -11.09 -7.13 -1.85
CA GLY A 177 -11.38 -7.15 -3.29
C GLY A 177 -12.26 -8.32 -3.73
N ALA A 178 -12.06 -9.50 -3.13
CA ALA A 178 -12.93 -10.65 -3.34
C ALA A 178 -14.27 -10.51 -2.61
N ARG A 179 -14.28 -9.85 -1.45
CA ARG A 179 -15.47 -9.72 -0.60
C ARG A 179 -16.50 -8.75 -1.16
N LEU A 180 -16.05 -7.59 -1.61
CA LEU A 180 -16.92 -6.46 -1.90
C LEU A 180 -17.12 -6.27 -3.41
N GLN A 181 -18.32 -5.85 -3.78
CA GLN A 181 -18.61 -5.41 -5.14
C GLN A 181 -17.88 -4.08 -5.43
N THR A 182 -17.36 -3.88 -6.64
CA THR A 182 -16.63 -2.66 -7.03
C THR A 182 -17.49 -1.44 -6.88
N ARG A 183 -18.75 -1.48 -7.33
CA ARG A 183 -19.67 -0.35 -7.16
C ARG A 183 -19.81 0.05 -5.70
N TRP A 184 -19.94 -0.92 -4.79
CA TRP A 184 -20.03 -0.64 -3.36
C TRP A 184 -18.72 -0.06 -2.81
N MET A 185 -17.57 -0.66 -3.16
CA MET A 185 -16.25 -0.16 -2.74
C MET A 185 -16.03 1.28 -3.17
N TYR A 186 -16.31 1.60 -4.43
CA TYR A 186 -16.18 2.93 -4.98
C TYR A 186 -16.99 3.95 -4.17
N GLN A 187 -18.29 3.70 -4.05
CA GLN A 187 -19.18 4.60 -3.33
C GLN A 187 -18.80 4.72 -1.85
N PHE A 188 -18.39 3.61 -1.22
CA PHE A 188 -17.95 3.62 0.18
C PHE A 188 -16.66 4.42 0.37
N LEU A 189 -15.68 4.31 -0.54
CA LEU A 189 -14.46 5.13 -0.50
C LEU A 189 -14.78 6.61 -0.69
N LYS A 190 -15.68 6.96 -1.61
CA LYS A 190 -16.08 8.35 -1.87
C LYS A 190 -16.79 8.98 -0.68
N ASN A 191 -17.70 8.25 -0.03
CA ASN A 191 -18.42 8.75 1.15
C ASN A 191 -18.84 7.59 2.08
N PRO A 192 -17.96 7.20 3.03
CA PRO A 192 -18.27 6.12 3.97
C PRO A 192 -19.52 6.39 4.82
N ALA A 193 -19.82 7.66 5.10
CA ALA A 193 -20.93 8.09 5.93
C ALA A 193 -22.30 8.00 5.23
N HIS A 194 -22.33 7.88 3.90
CA HIS A 194 -23.57 7.73 3.13
C HIS A 194 -24.23 6.35 3.34
N TYR A 195 -23.45 5.35 3.71
CA TYR A 195 -23.95 4.00 3.93
C TYR A 195 -24.53 3.82 5.33
N PRO A 196 -25.62 3.04 5.49
CA PRO A 196 -26.03 2.55 6.79
C PRO A 196 -24.85 1.88 7.48
N LYS A 197 -24.73 2.10 8.78
CA LYS A 197 -23.69 1.46 9.57
C LYS A 197 -23.94 -0.05 9.54
N VAL A 198 -23.11 -0.77 8.79
CA VAL A 198 -23.13 -2.24 8.74
C VAL A 198 -22.93 -2.84 10.14
N ARG A 199 -22.16 -2.13 10.98
CA ARG A 199 -21.96 -2.39 12.41
C ARG A 199 -22.34 -1.13 13.18
N ASP A 200 -23.63 -0.92 13.41
CA ASP A 200 -24.13 0.31 14.04
C ASP A 200 -23.67 0.50 15.50
N TRP A 201 -23.24 -0.58 16.15
CA TRP A 201 -22.62 -0.61 17.48
C TRP A 201 -21.14 -0.21 17.50
N LEU A 202 -20.50 -0.06 16.34
CA LEU A 202 -19.12 0.41 16.26
C LEU A 202 -19.10 1.94 16.43
N ASN A 203 -18.30 2.48 17.35
CA ASN A 203 -18.11 3.93 17.48
C ASN A 203 -17.07 4.47 16.50
N LEU A 204 -16.02 3.69 16.22
CA LEU A 204 -14.97 4.05 15.29
C LEU A 204 -15.51 4.25 13.85
N ARG A 205 -15.03 5.31 13.19
CA ARG A 205 -15.44 5.70 11.84
C ARG A 205 -14.23 5.77 10.93
N MET A 206 -14.42 5.32 9.68
CA MET A 206 -13.46 5.60 8.62
C MET A 206 -13.58 7.08 8.24
N PRO A 207 -12.47 7.83 8.19
CA PRO A 207 -12.47 9.22 7.73
C PRO A 207 -12.94 9.34 6.28
N THR A 208 -13.55 10.47 5.93
CA THR A 208 -13.82 10.84 4.55
C THR A 208 -12.59 11.54 3.97
N PHE A 209 -11.85 10.85 3.11
CA PHE A 209 -10.57 11.33 2.59
C PHE A 209 -10.69 12.23 1.35
N GLY A 210 -11.87 12.28 0.71
CA GLY A 210 -12.09 13.06 -0.51
C GLY A 210 -11.34 12.52 -1.73
N PHE A 211 -11.22 11.20 -1.86
CA PHE A 211 -10.56 10.55 -2.99
C PHE A 211 -11.08 11.06 -4.33
N THR A 212 -10.19 11.29 -5.29
CA THR A 212 -10.59 11.44 -6.69
C THR A 212 -11.14 10.12 -7.23
N ASP A 213 -11.83 10.17 -8.37
CA ASP A 213 -12.37 8.95 -8.99
C ASP A 213 -11.23 8.00 -9.39
N GLU A 214 -10.12 8.57 -9.89
CA GLU A 214 -8.90 7.83 -10.23
C GLU A 214 -8.23 7.16 -9.02
N GLU A 215 -8.17 7.85 -7.88
CA GLU A 215 -7.63 7.27 -6.64
C GLU A 215 -8.50 6.14 -6.10
N ALA A 216 -9.82 6.32 -6.14
CA ALA A 216 -10.76 5.27 -5.76
C ALA A 216 -10.62 4.03 -6.66
N ASP A 217 -10.51 4.24 -7.97
CA ASP A 217 -10.31 3.16 -8.94
C ASP A 217 -8.97 2.46 -8.75
N HIS A 218 -7.89 3.20 -8.47
CA HIS A 218 -6.58 2.60 -8.16
C HIS A 218 -6.60 1.77 -6.87
N LEU A 219 -7.27 2.23 -5.81
CA LEU A 219 -7.46 1.44 -4.59
C LEU A 219 -8.27 0.17 -4.85
N ILE A 220 -9.34 0.26 -5.64
CA ILE A 220 -10.17 -0.89 -5.99
C ILE A 220 -9.38 -1.90 -6.83
N ALA A 221 -8.67 -1.42 -7.86
CA ALA A 221 -7.83 -2.26 -8.70
C ALA A 221 -6.77 -2.99 -7.88
N TYR A 222 -6.11 -2.27 -6.96
CA TYR A 222 -5.18 -2.85 -5.99
C TYR A 222 -5.82 -3.94 -5.14
N PHE A 223 -6.96 -3.68 -4.50
CA PHE A 223 -7.60 -4.67 -3.65
C PHE A 223 -8.08 -5.91 -4.42
N LYS A 224 -8.53 -5.73 -5.68
CA LYS A 224 -8.87 -6.85 -6.57
C LYS A 224 -7.62 -7.64 -6.96
N LYS A 225 -6.51 -6.95 -7.27
CA LYS A 225 -5.23 -7.53 -7.68
C LYS A 225 -4.62 -8.41 -6.59
N ILE A 226 -4.49 -7.89 -5.37
CA ILE A 226 -3.94 -8.66 -4.24
C ILE A 226 -4.83 -9.82 -3.81
N ALA A 227 -6.12 -9.78 -4.17
CA ALA A 227 -7.07 -10.87 -3.93
C ALA A 227 -7.18 -11.86 -5.11
N GLY A 228 -6.50 -11.62 -6.25
CA GLY A 228 -6.53 -12.50 -7.42
C GLY A 228 -7.90 -12.57 -8.13
N VAL A 229 -8.67 -11.48 -8.09
CA VAL A 229 -10.06 -11.42 -8.59
C VAL A 229 -10.28 -10.30 -9.62
N GLU A 230 -9.24 -9.93 -10.35
CA GLU A 230 -9.28 -8.86 -11.36
C GLU A 230 -10.39 -9.08 -12.38
N THR A 231 -10.56 -10.34 -12.80
CA THR A 231 -11.52 -10.79 -13.82
C THR A 231 -12.90 -11.14 -13.27
N LEU A 232 -13.11 -11.13 -11.96
CA LEU A 232 -14.43 -11.44 -11.40
C LEU A 232 -15.43 -10.34 -11.79
N LEU A 233 -16.36 -10.71 -12.66
CA LEU A 233 -17.52 -9.91 -13.03
C LEU A 233 -18.48 -9.77 -11.83
N GLU A 234 -19.16 -8.63 -11.78
CA GLU A 234 -20.14 -8.28 -10.74
C GLU A 234 -21.54 -8.55 -11.25
N ASP A 235 -21.80 -9.78 -11.68
CA ASP A 235 -23.17 -10.18 -11.94
C ASP A 235 -23.84 -10.40 -10.58
N ILE A 236 -24.67 -9.44 -10.17
CA ILE A 236 -25.56 -9.57 -9.03
C ILE A 236 -26.67 -10.52 -9.50
N PRO A 237 -26.80 -11.73 -8.93
CA PRO A 237 -27.87 -12.64 -9.30
C PRO A 237 -29.24 -11.97 -9.10
N SER A 238 -30.22 -12.36 -9.91
CA SER A 238 -31.61 -11.95 -9.74
C SER A 238 -32.03 -12.08 -8.26
N SER A 239 -32.90 -11.20 -7.80
CA SER A 239 -33.52 -11.31 -6.48
C SER A 239 -34.53 -12.45 -6.39
N ASP A 240 -34.74 -13.19 -7.47
CA ASP A 240 -35.56 -14.38 -7.53
C ASP A 240 -34.85 -15.57 -6.88
N ILE A 241 -35.44 -16.05 -5.79
CA ILE A 241 -35.06 -17.30 -5.13
C ILE A 241 -36.19 -18.32 -5.37
N SER A 242 -35.83 -19.56 -5.69
CA SER A 242 -36.82 -20.63 -5.82
C SER A 242 -37.49 -20.89 -4.45
N LEU A 243 -38.73 -21.37 -4.45
CA LEU A 243 -39.42 -21.69 -3.19
C LEU A 243 -38.67 -22.77 -2.40
N GLU A 244 -38.15 -23.78 -3.11
CA GLU A 244 -37.33 -24.85 -2.53
C GLU A 244 -36.06 -24.30 -1.86
N ASP A 245 -35.29 -23.46 -2.56
CA ASP A 245 -34.07 -22.87 -2.00
C ASP A 245 -34.39 -21.95 -0.81
N LEU A 246 -35.51 -21.22 -0.85
CA LEU A 246 -35.94 -20.35 0.24
C LEU A 246 -36.33 -21.15 1.49
N GLU A 247 -37.06 -22.25 1.33
CA GLU A 247 -37.44 -23.15 2.42
C GLU A 247 -36.21 -23.84 3.00
N ALA A 248 -35.34 -24.38 2.16
CA ALA A 248 -34.08 -24.99 2.56
C ALA A 248 -33.20 -23.99 3.32
N ALA A 249 -33.02 -22.77 2.81
CA ALA A 249 -32.21 -21.75 3.48
C ALA A 249 -32.80 -21.31 4.82
N ARG A 250 -34.12 -21.19 4.94
CA ARG A 250 -34.79 -20.93 6.23
C ARG A 250 -34.55 -22.05 7.23
N ALA A 251 -34.61 -23.32 6.79
CA ALA A 251 -34.30 -24.45 7.64
C ALA A 251 -32.82 -24.45 8.10
N LEU A 252 -31.88 -24.24 7.15
CA LEU A 252 -30.44 -24.18 7.42
C LEU A 252 -30.07 -23.04 8.39
N THR A 253 -30.68 -21.87 8.23
CA THR A 253 -30.40 -20.69 9.08
C THR A 253 -31.16 -20.68 10.41
N SER A 254 -32.07 -21.65 10.61
CA SER A 254 -32.89 -21.76 11.82
C SER A 254 -32.08 -22.06 13.08
N ASN A 255 -32.70 -21.85 14.25
CA ASN A 255 -32.09 -22.15 15.54
C ASN A 255 -31.81 -23.64 15.80
N LYS A 256 -32.27 -24.54 14.93
CA LYS A 256 -32.05 -25.99 15.03
C LYS A 256 -30.82 -26.46 14.27
N VAL A 257 -30.32 -25.66 13.32
CA VAL A 257 -29.25 -26.04 12.40
C VAL A 257 -28.04 -25.14 12.64
N PHE A 258 -27.90 -24.03 11.89
CA PHE A 258 -26.74 -23.14 12.04
C PHE A 258 -26.99 -21.91 12.92
N TYR A 259 -28.25 -21.68 13.29
CA TYR A 259 -28.70 -20.59 14.15
C TYR A 259 -28.06 -19.23 13.82
N CYS A 260 -28.11 -18.80 12.56
CA CYS A 260 -27.42 -17.59 12.12
C CYS A 260 -27.85 -16.33 12.90
N ALA A 261 -29.13 -16.27 13.30
CA ALA A 261 -29.70 -15.19 14.10
C ALA A 261 -29.16 -15.11 15.55
N SER A 262 -28.40 -16.10 16.02
CA SER A 262 -27.72 -16.04 17.32
C SER A 262 -26.62 -14.98 17.36
N CYS A 263 -26.08 -14.61 16.19
CA CYS A 263 -25.02 -13.61 16.05
C CYS A 263 -25.38 -12.52 15.02
N HIS A 264 -25.96 -12.88 13.88
CA HIS A 264 -26.26 -11.90 12.83
C HIS A 264 -27.54 -11.11 13.11
N ILE A 265 -27.47 -9.80 12.90
CA ILE A 265 -28.66 -8.97 12.77
C ILE A 265 -29.38 -9.34 11.47
N ILE A 266 -30.71 -9.45 11.52
CA ILE A 266 -31.55 -9.72 10.35
C ILE A 266 -32.60 -8.62 10.28
N ASN A 267 -32.52 -7.77 9.25
CA ASN A 267 -33.37 -6.59 9.13
C ASN A 267 -33.24 -5.66 10.35
N LYS A 268 -34.27 -5.57 11.20
CA LYS A 268 -34.26 -4.77 12.44
C LYS A 268 -34.07 -5.63 13.70
N GLU A 269 -34.05 -6.95 13.56
CA GLU A 269 -33.96 -7.88 14.68
C GLU A 269 -32.50 -8.12 15.06
N ARG A 270 -32.21 -7.93 16.34
CA ARG A 270 -30.88 -8.13 16.92
C ARG A 270 -30.83 -9.45 17.69
N PRO A 271 -29.67 -10.11 17.74
CA PRO A 271 -29.47 -11.22 18.65
C PRO A 271 -29.74 -10.81 20.11
N ALA A 272 -30.25 -11.75 20.90
CA ALA A 272 -30.48 -11.54 22.33
C ALA A 272 -29.18 -11.31 23.12
N ALA A 273 -28.08 -11.92 22.67
CA ALA A 273 -26.75 -11.64 23.20
C ALA A 273 -26.34 -10.19 22.88
N GLY A 274 -25.56 -9.55 23.75
CA GLY A 274 -25.18 -8.15 23.59
C GLY A 274 -24.21 -7.85 22.43
N PRO A 275 -23.79 -6.58 22.25
CA PRO A 275 -22.91 -6.14 21.16
C PRO A 275 -21.59 -6.90 21.01
N SER A 276 -21.14 -7.55 22.08
CA SER A 276 -19.97 -8.41 22.09
C SER A 276 -20.16 -9.73 21.32
N VAL A 277 -21.36 -10.06 20.84
CA VAL A 277 -21.64 -11.25 20.02
C VAL A 277 -22.23 -10.88 18.66
N TRP A 278 -22.65 -9.63 18.48
CA TRP A 278 -23.28 -9.17 17.24
C TRP A 278 -22.34 -9.27 16.03
N ALA A 279 -22.92 -9.76 14.95
CA ALA A 279 -22.34 -9.88 13.62
C ALA A 279 -23.13 -9.01 12.62
N PRO A 280 -22.51 -8.63 11.48
CA PRO A 280 -23.09 -7.72 10.51
C PRO A 280 -24.52 -8.08 10.06
N ASN A 281 -25.33 -7.06 9.77
CA ASN A 281 -26.68 -7.26 9.28
C ASN A 281 -26.69 -7.93 7.90
N LEU A 282 -27.31 -9.11 7.80
CA LEU A 282 -27.37 -9.88 6.55
C LEU A 282 -28.23 -9.18 5.48
N ALA A 283 -29.15 -8.29 5.88
CA ALA A 283 -29.95 -7.47 4.96
C ALA A 283 -29.13 -6.39 4.22
N TYR A 284 -27.82 -6.31 4.43
CA TYR A 284 -26.93 -5.50 3.59
C TYR A 284 -26.11 -6.33 2.59
N GLY A 285 -26.31 -7.65 2.54
CA GLY A 285 -25.53 -8.56 1.71
C GLY A 285 -25.60 -8.24 0.21
N ASN A 286 -26.81 -8.10 -0.34
CA ASN A 286 -27.06 -7.95 -1.79
C ASN A 286 -26.26 -6.80 -2.45
N HIS A 287 -26.26 -5.63 -1.82
CA HIS A 287 -25.63 -4.42 -2.38
C HIS A 287 -24.14 -4.31 -2.09
N ARG A 288 -23.59 -5.20 -1.26
CA ARG A 288 -22.24 -5.07 -0.71
C ARG A 288 -21.33 -6.24 -1.05
N LEU A 289 -21.84 -7.46 -0.95
CA LEU A 289 -21.05 -8.68 -0.96
C LEU A 289 -21.12 -9.38 -2.31
N ARG A 290 -20.02 -10.01 -2.72
CA ARG A 290 -20.00 -10.89 -3.89
C ARG A 290 -20.55 -12.28 -3.55
N PRO A 291 -21.44 -12.87 -4.36
CA PRO A 291 -21.96 -14.23 -4.13
C PRO A 291 -20.85 -15.27 -3.99
N GLN A 292 -19.83 -15.19 -4.86
CA GLN A 292 -18.70 -16.12 -4.87
C GLN A 292 -17.93 -16.08 -3.55
N TRP A 293 -17.80 -14.90 -2.94
CA TRP A 293 -17.14 -14.76 -1.65
C TRP A 293 -18.02 -15.25 -0.50
N ILE A 294 -19.34 -14.98 -0.53
CA ILE A 294 -20.26 -15.50 0.50
C ILE A 294 -20.18 -17.03 0.53
N ASN A 295 -20.18 -17.68 -0.64
CA ASN A 295 -20.03 -19.13 -0.77
C ASN A 295 -18.79 -19.65 -0.03
N GLN A 296 -17.62 -19.06 -0.32
CA GLN A 296 -16.37 -19.49 0.33
C GLN A 296 -16.33 -19.14 1.82
N TRP A 297 -16.90 -17.99 2.21
CA TRP A 297 -16.92 -17.51 3.58
C TRP A 297 -17.81 -18.37 4.49
N VAL A 298 -18.97 -18.83 4.02
CA VAL A 298 -19.86 -19.74 4.77
C VAL A 298 -19.20 -21.09 5.02
N ARG A 299 -18.37 -21.58 4.09
CA ARG A 299 -17.66 -22.85 4.25
C ARG A 299 -16.54 -22.76 5.27
N ASN A 300 -15.64 -21.80 5.10
CA ASN A 300 -14.46 -21.66 5.95
C ASN A 300 -14.04 -20.18 6.09
N PRO A 301 -14.64 -19.44 7.04
CA PRO A 301 -14.34 -18.02 7.24
C PRO A 301 -12.94 -17.80 7.82
N ALA A 302 -12.41 -18.76 8.60
CA ALA A 302 -11.09 -18.69 9.21
C ALA A 302 -9.95 -18.64 8.17
N LYS A 303 -10.18 -19.16 6.96
CA LYS A 303 -9.25 -19.05 5.82
C LYS A 303 -9.04 -17.59 5.36
N PHE A 304 -10.05 -16.73 5.53
CA PHE A 304 -9.98 -15.32 5.11
C PHE A 304 -9.62 -14.37 6.24
N VAL A 305 -10.14 -14.66 7.44
CA VAL A 305 -9.87 -13.87 8.65
C VAL A 305 -9.53 -14.84 9.78
N PRO A 306 -8.24 -15.12 10.01
CA PRO A 306 -7.80 -15.95 11.12
C PRO A 306 -8.33 -15.43 12.46
N GLY A 307 -8.81 -16.32 13.32
CA GLY A 307 -9.40 -15.96 14.62
C GLY A 307 -10.78 -15.33 14.56
N THR A 308 -11.45 -15.34 13.40
CA THR A 308 -12.87 -14.94 13.29
C THR A 308 -13.77 -15.82 14.15
N ARG A 309 -14.83 -15.23 14.72
CA ARG A 309 -15.83 -15.94 15.52
C ARG A 309 -16.89 -16.66 14.70
N MET A 310 -16.99 -16.36 13.40
CA MET A 310 -17.92 -17.06 12.54
C MET A 310 -17.44 -18.51 12.37
N PRO A 311 -18.28 -19.52 12.67
CA PRO A 311 -17.92 -20.91 12.47
C PRO A 311 -17.84 -21.25 10.97
N GLY A 312 -17.05 -22.28 10.63
CA GLY A 312 -17.10 -22.91 9.32
C GLY A 312 -18.06 -24.09 9.35
N PHE A 313 -19.00 -24.15 8.41
CA PHE A 313 -20.08 -25.16 8.43
C PHE A 313 -19.81 -26.39 7.55
N TYR A 314 -18.79 -26.35 6.69
CA TYR A 314 -18.54 -27.38 5.68
C TYR A 314 -17.04 -27.70 5.58
N LEU A 315 -16.45 -28.19 6.68
CA LEU A 315 -14.99 -28.37 6.81
C LEU A 315 -14.49 -29.78 6.47
N SER A 316 -15.31 -30.83 6.61
CA SER A 316 -14.90 -32.24 6.46
C SER A 316 -15.87 -33.01 5.58
N THR A 317 -15.36 -33.67 4.54
CA THR A 317 -16.17 -34.54 3.66
C THR A 317 -16.30 -35.97 4.16
N GLU A 318 -15.45 -36.40 5.10
CA GLU A 318 -15.43 -37.78 5.62
C GLU A 318 -16.43 -37.98 6.76
N ASP A 319 -16.64 -36.92 7.56
CA ASP A 319 -17.64 -36.87 8.64
C ASP A 319 -18.35 -35.51 8.57
N PRO A 320 -19.44 -35.42 7.80
CA PRO A 320 -20.10 -34.16 7.50
C PRO A 320 -20.93 -33.67 8.69
N ASP A 321 -20.54 -32.55 9.28
CA ASP A 321 -21.28 -31.87 10.37
C ASP A 321 -22.43 -30.96 9.86
N TRP A 322 -22.81 -31.10 8.58
CA TRP A 322 -23.93 -30.38 7.97
C TRP A 322 -25.16 -31.27 7.79
N PRO A 323 -26.38 -30.69 7.72
CA PRO A 323 -27.62 -31.46 7.67
C PRO A 323 -27.67 -32.38 6.44
N GLN A 324 -27.99 -33.66 6.65
CA GLN A 324 -28.11 -34.62 5.54
C GLN A 324 -29.54 -34.71 4.99
N ASP A 325 -30.52 -34.19 5.73
CA ASP A 325 -31.95 -34.22 5.41
C ASP A 325 -32.42 -33.03 4.55
N ILE A 326 -31.62 -31.96 4.45
CA ILE A 326 -31.94 -30.77 3.65
C ILE A 326 -31.25 -30.87 2.30
N LEU A 327 -32.00 -30.68 1.20
CA LEU A 327 -31.47 -30.76 -0.18
C LEU A 327 -30.63 -32.03 -0.45
N GLY A 328 -31.00 -33.15 0.16
CA GLY A 328 -30.31 -34.43 0.01
C GLY A 328 -28.89 -34.48 0.57
N GLY A 329 -28.52 -33.57 1.49
CA GLY A 329 -27.18 -33.51 2.08
C GLY A 329 -26.10 -32.93 1.18
N ASP A 330 -26.48 -32.39 0.02
CA ASP A 330 -25.57 -31.75 -0.92
C ASP A 330 -25.07 -30.40 -0.37
N ALA A 331 -23.83 -30.39 0.09
CA ALA A 331 -23.18 -29.21 0.66
C ALA A 331 -23.16 -28.01 -0.31
N ASP A 332 -22.99 -28.26 -1.61
CA ASP A 332 -22.89 -27.19 -2.60
C ASP A 332 -24.25 -26.54 -2.83
N ARG A 333 -25.31 -27.35 -2.93
CA ARG A 333 -26.70 -26.87 -3.01
C ARG A 333 -27.14 -26.14 -1.73
N GLN A 334 -26.75 -26.63 -0.55
CA GLN A 334 -27.05 -25.96 0.72
C GLN A 334 -26.35 -24.60 0.85
N VAL A 335 -25.06 -24.53 0.50
CA VAL A 335 -24.33 -23.26 0.49
C VAL A 335 -24.92 -22.30 -0.53
N GLU A 336 -25.28 -22.79 -1.73
CA GLU A 336 -25.95 -21.98 -2.75
C GLU A 336 -27.29 -21.41 -2.24
N ALA A 337 -28.13 -22.22 -1.60
CA ALA A 337 -29.38 -21.77 -1.00
C ALA A 337 -29.15 -20.69 0.07
N ILE A 338 -28.13 -20.85 0.94
CA ILE A 338 -27.75 -19.84 1.94
C ILE A 338 -27.28 -18.54 1.26
N VAL A 339 -26.45 -18.63 0.22
CA VAL A 339 -25.96 -17.47 -0.54
C VAL A 339 -27.15 -16.71 -1.15
N ASN A 340 -28.03 -17.41 -1.85
CA ASN A 340 -29.20 -16.83 -2.48
C ASN A 340 -30.13 -16.20 -1.44
N TYR A 341 -30.30 -16.83 -0.28
CA TYR A 341 -31.10 -16.28 0.81
C TYR A 341 -30.52 -14.99 1.40
N ILE A 342 -29.21 -14.90 1.61
CA ILE A 342 -28.54 -13.67 2.07
C ILE A 342 -28.73 -12.53 1.04
N LEU A 343 -28.60 -12.84 -0.25
CA LEU A 343 -28.83 -11.87 -1.33
C LEU A 343 -30.31 -11.46 -1.41
N TYR A 344 -31.24 -12.40 -1.21
CA TYR A 344 -32.67 -12.14 -1.16
C TYR A 344 -33.03 -11.22 0.01
N LEU A 345 -32.53 -11.51 1.22
CA LEU A 345 -32.72 -10.66 2.40
C LEU A 345 -32.22 -9.23 2.15
N GLY A 346 -31.09 -9.09 1.46
CA GLY A 346 -30.55 -7.78 1.11
C GLY A 346 -31.44 -6.97 0.16
N HIS A 347 -32.02 -7.64 -0.84
CA HIS A 347 -32.97 -7.01 -1.74
C HIS A 347 -34.25 -6.58 -1.02
N GLN A 348 -34.86 -7.47 -0.22
CA GLN A 348 -36.07 -7.16 0.55
C GLN A 348 -35.84 -6.00 1.54
N GLY A 349 -34.69 -5.99 2.23
CA GLY A 349 -34.31 -4.89 3.12
C GLY A 349 -34.20 -3.54 2.39
N SER A 350 -33.70 -3.54 1.16
CA SER A 350 -33.63 -2.35 0.29
C SER A 350 -35.02 -1.84 -0.08
N VAL A 351 -35.91 -2.73 -0.53
CA VAL A 351 -37.29 -2.38 -0.92
C VAL A 351 -38.07 -1.81 0.27
N ILE A 352 -37.94 -2.42 1.45
CA ILE A 352 -38.59 -1.93 2.68
C ILE A 352 -38.06 -0.52 3.02
N ARG A 353 -36.75 -0.30 2.93
CA ARG A 353 -36.14 1.01 3.21
C ARG A 353 -36.57 2.09 2.22
N GLU A 354 -36.64 1.80 0.93
CA GLU A 354 -37.11 2.75 -0.08
C GLU A 354 -38.57 3.14 0.12
N LYS A 355 -39.42 2.18 0.52
CA LYS A 355 -40.82 2.48 0.90
C LYS A 355 -40.88 3.37 2.14
N SER A 356 -40.14 3.06 3.20
CA SER A 356 -40.10 3.89 4.42
C SER A 356 -39.59 5.31 4.16
N LEU A 357 -38.55 5.48 3.33
CA LEU A 357 -38.02 6.82 2.98
C LEU A 357 -39.03 7.64 2.16
N LYS A 358 -39.84 6.99 1.31
CA LYS A 358 -40.92 7.64 0.56
C LYS A 358 -42.11 8.01 1.45
N GLU A 359 -42.43 7.18 2.44
CA GLU A 359 -43.47 7.46 3.44
C GLU A 359 -43.07 8.59 4.40
N GLU A 360 -41.81 8.61 4.87
CA GLU A 360 -41.26 9.70 5.70
C GLU A 360 -41.14 11.02 4.92
N GLY A 361 -40.73 10.98 3.64
CA GLY A 361 -40.69 12.16 2.76
C GLY A 361 -42.07 12.68 2.34
N SER A 362 -43.11 11.85 2.39
CA SER A 362 -44.51 12.23 2.20
C SER A 362 -45.13 12.87 3.44
N SER A 363 -44.56 12.62 4.63
CA SER A 363 -45.06 13.15 5.90
C SER A 363 -44.52 14.54 6.24
N SER A 364 -43.49 15.04 5.55
CA SER A 364 -42.82 16.31 5.86
C SER A 364 -43.24 17.50 4.97
N ALA A 365 -44.32 17.37 4.20
CA ALA A 365 -44.78 18.41 3.28
C ALA A 365 -46.07 19.09 3.75
N VAL A 366 -46.08 19.74 4.92
CA VAL A 366 -46.93 20.92 5.21
C VAL A 366 -46.29 21.73 6.34
N GLU A 367 -45.70 22.88 6.02
CA GLU A 367 -45.89 24.18 6.69
C GLU A 367 -45.08 25.24 5.93
N GLU A 368 -45.64 25.70 4.82
CA GLU A 368 -45.17 26.89 4.10
C GLU A 368 -45.58 28.12 4.93
N LYS A 369 -44.68 28.58 5.82
CA LYS A 369 -44.80 29.91 6.42
C LYS A 369 -44.44 30.95 5.38
N THR A 370 -45.47 31.64 4.88
CA THR A 370 -45.38 32.83 4.04
C THR A 370 -44.51 33.91 4.70
N SER A 371 -43.40 34.29 4.06
CA SER A 371 -42.64 35.50 4.37
C SER A 371 -43.33 36.75 3.81
N PRO A 372 -43.22 37.93 4.47
CA PRO A 372 -43.89 39.14 4.02
C PRO A 372 -43.12 39.83 2.87
N LYS A 373 -43.88 40.38 1.93
CA LYS A 373 -43.42 41.20 0.80
C LYS A 373 -42.75 42.50 1.28
N THR A 374 -41.57 42.79 0.75
CA THR A 374 -40.92 44.10 0.79
C THR A 374 -41.58 45.05 -0.23
N GLU A 375 -41.99 46.23 0.22
CA GLU A 375 -42.44 47.36 -0.61
C GLU A 375 -41.24 48.09 -1.26
N PRO A 376 -41.45 48.81 -2.38
CA PRO A 376 -40.37 49.51 -3.08
C PRO A 376 -40.18 50.94 -2.56
N GLU A 377 -38.94 51.31 -2.25
CA GLU A 377 -38.56 52.68 -1.89
C GLU A 377 -38.58 53.62 -3.10
N THR A 378 -39.29 54.73 -2.94
CA THR A 378 -39.33 55.86 -3.88
C THR A 378 -38.09 56.75 -3.74
N ASN A 379 -37.42 56.96 -4.86
CA ASN A 379 -36.35 57.91 -5.11
C ASN A 379 -36.84 59.36 -4.88
N ASN A 380 -36.08 60.17 -4.14
CA ASN A 380 -36.21 61.62 -4.19
C ASN A 380 -34.83 62.29 -4.17
N GLN A 381 -34.65 63.16 -5.16
CA GLN A 381 -33.42 63.88 -5.53
C GLN A 381 -33.03 64.95 -4.51
N ALA A 382 -31.73 65.12 -4.30
CA ALA A 382 -31.08 66.43 -4.23
C ALA A 382 -29.55 66.25 -4.35
N ALA A 383 -28.96 66.77 -5.44
CA ALA A 383 -27.55 67.13 -5.50
C ALA A 383 -27.50 68.58 -5.98
N GLU A 384 -26.97 69.44 -5.13
CA GLU A 384 -26.60 70.82 -5.43
C GLU A 384 -25.47 70.88 -6.45
N GLU A 385 -25.51 71.93 -7.23
CA GLU A 385 -24.56 72.37 -8.24
C GLU A 385 -23.16 72.65 -7.65
N GLY A 386 -22.11 72.49 -8.45
CA GLY A 386 -20.85 73.19 -8.15
C GLY A 386 -19.58 72.74 -8.86
N SER A 387 -19.33 73.37 -10.01
CA SER A 387 -18.01 73.85 -10.45
C SER A 387 -16.98 72.89 -11.06
N SER A 388 -16.84 73.07 -12.36
CA SER A 388 -15.61 73.00 -13.16
C SER A 388 -14.40 73.74 -12.57
N ALA A 389 -13.21 73.23 -12.94
CA ALA A 389 -11.96 73.92 -13.32
C ALA A 389 -10.72 73.45 -12.54
N GLU A 390 -10.00 72.48 -13.09
CA GLU A 390 -8.59 72.52 -13.55
C GLU A 390 -8.07 71.11 -13.88
#